data_AF-A0A8T8SCF0-F1
#
_entry.id   AF-A0A8T8SCF0-F1
#
_cell.length_a   1.000
_cell.length_b   1.000
_cell.length_c   1.000
_cell.angle_alpha   90.00
_cell.angle_beta   90.00
_cell.angle_gamma   90.00
#
_symmetry.space_group_name_H-M   'P 1'
#
loop_
_entity.id
_entity.type
_entity.pdbx_description
1 polymer ?
#
loop_
_entity_poly.entity_id
_entity_poly.type
_entity_poly.pdbx_seq_one_letter_code
_entity_poly.pdbx_strand_id
1 'polypeptide(L)'
;PVLHARQEQPWHAWLFGPIEHWWLPSAQGWQRFEGLAQGSVPAYHPIELDQALVEALGVDLHAQALVAELQQHAPQVFLSDCHGERLDQVSQALSHAREAGLSQQSDQAFHALYSLMNGQSLSLHPDWPLMLQCVEHEGLALANALAERDEQG
;
A
#
# COMPACT_ATOMS: atom_id res chain seq x y z
N PRO A 1 -0.65 -1.94 -18.82
CA PRO A 1 0.03 -2.02 -17.50
C PRO A 1 1.28 -1.16 -17.52
N VAL A 2 1.56 -0.46 -16.42
CA VAL A 2 2.54 0.64 -16.40
C VAL A 2 3.95 0.18 -16.80
N LEU A 3 4.45 -0.93 -16.25
CA LEU A 3 5.76 -1.49 -16.63
C LEU A 3 5.83 -1.87 -18.12
N HIS A 4 4.77 -2.47 -18.65
CA HIS A 4 4.75 -2.93 -20.04
C HIS A 4 4.72 -1.79 -21.06
N ALA A 5 4.20 -0.62 -20.67
CA ALA A 5 4.15 0.55 -21.54
C ALA A 5 5.54 1.20 -21.74
N ARG A 6 6.54 0.83 -20.93
CA ARG A 6 7.88 1.43 -20.89
C ARG A 6 8.86 0.79 -21.86
N GLN A 7 8.51 0.79 -23.15
CA GLN A 7 9.29 0.14 -24.21
C GLN A 7 10.66 0.79 -24.44
N GLU A 8 10.83 2.04 -23.99
CA GLU A 8 12.08 2.78 -24.10
C GLU A 8 13.17 2.30 -23.13
N GLN A 9 12.80 1.49 -22.13
CA GLN A 9 13.72 1.09 -21.06
C GLN A 9 14.58 -0.11 -21.47
N PRO A 10 15.89 -0.14 -21.14
CA PRO A 10 16.78 -1.25 -21.51
C PRO A 10 16.33 -2.61 -20.96
N TRP A 11 15.71 -2.63 -19.79
CA TRP A 11 15.19 -3.84 -19.15
C TRP A 11 13.88 -4.36 -19.76
N HIS A 12 13.18 -3.57 -20.57
CA HIS A 12 11.87 -3.95 -21.13
C HIS A 12 11.98 -5.19 -22.01
N ALA A 13 12.94 -5.19 -22.94
CA ALA A 13 13.19 -6.31 -23.83
C ALA A 13 13.60 -7.56 -23.05
N TRP A 14 14.42 -7.41 -22.02
CA TRP A 14 14.79 -8.54 -21.16
C TRP A 14 13.59 -9.13 -20.41
N LEU A 15 12.73 -8.28 -19.84
CA LEU A 15 11.59 -8.69 -19.02
C LEU A 15 10.44 -9.28 -19.84
N PHE A 16 10.08 -8.65 -20.96
CA PHE A 16 8.94 -9.04 -21.80
C PHE A 16 9.32 -9.80 -23.08
N GLY A 17 10.63 -9.89 -23.37
CA GLY A 17 11.21 -10.61 -24.52
C GLY A 17 10.69 -12.04 -24.66
N PRO A 18 10.89 -12.89 -23.65
CA PRO A 18 10.50 -14.30 -23.70
C PRO A 18 8.99 -14.55 -23.61
N ILE A 19 8.19 -13.52 -23.33
CA ILE A 19 6.75 -13.65 -23.11
C ILE A 19 6.06 -13.51 -24.46
N GLU A 20 5.27 -14.51 -24.84
CA GLU A 20 4.33 -14.37 -25.97
C GLU A 20 3.07 -13.62 -25.53
N HIS A 21 2.47 -14.09 -24.43
CA HIS A 21 1.21 -13.61 -23.91
C HIS A 21 1.17 -13.65 -22.40
N TRP A 22 0.46 -12.71 -21.79
CA TRP A 22 0.23 -12.68 -20.36
C TRP A 22 -1.13 -12.04 -20.05
N TRP A 23 -1.63 -12.21 -18.83
CA TRP A 23 -2.98 -11.80 -18.46
C TRP A 23 -2.99 -11.03 -17.14
N LEU A 24 -3.89 -10.06 -17.05
CA LEU A 24 -4.25 -9.40 -15.79
C LEU A 24 -5.76 -9.46 -15.56
N PRO A 25 -6.20 -9.48 -14.29
CA PRO A 25 -7.61 -9.33 -13.98
C PRO A 25 -8.13 -7.95 -14.40
N SER A 26 -9.36 -7.90 -14.87
CA SER A 26 -10.12 -6.71 -15.26
C SER A 26 -11.59 -6.87 -14.85
N ALA A 27 -12.37 -5.79 -14.93
CA ALA A 27 -13.79 -5.83 -14.57
C ALA A 27 -14.62 -6.81 -15.42
N GLN A 28 -14.12 -7.20 -16.60
CA GLN A 28 -14.76 -8.16 -17.50
C GLN A 28 -14.10 -9.55 -17.49
N GLY A 29 -13.22 -9.83 -16.51
CA GLY A 29 -12.53 -11.12 -16.38
C GLY A 29 -11.02 -11.00 -16.60
N TRP A 30 -10.44 -11.82 -17.48
CA TRP A 30 -9.00 -11.77 -17.76
C TRP A 30 -8.72 -11.00 -19.05
N GLN A 31 -7.92 -9.94 -18.96
CA GLN A 31 -7.43 -9.20 -20.11
C GLN A 31 -6.10 -9.76 -20.57
N ARG A 32 -6.01 -10.17 -21.84
CA ARG A 32 -4.77 -10.61 -22.49
C ARG A 32 -3.93 -9.39 -22.91
N PHE A 33 -2.62 -9.50 -22.72
CA PHE A 33 -1.60 -8.59 -23.21
C PHE A 33 -0.59 -9.36 -24.05
N GLU A 34 -0.11 -8.72 -25.12
CA GLU A 34 1.01 -9.23 -25.90
C GLU A 34 2.31 -9.02 -25.13
N GLY A 35 3.25 -9.97 -25.25
CA GLY A 35 4.66 -9.72 -24.97
C GLY A 35 5.42 -9.45 -26.27
N LEU A 36 6.73 -9.73 -26.28
CA LEU A 36 7.57 -9.48 -27.46
C LEU A 36 7.87 -10.74 -28.28
N ALA A 37 7.55 -11.93 -27.77
CA ALA A 37 7.71 -13.21 -28.45
C ALA A 37 9.09 -13.40 -29.12
N GLN A 38 10.15 -12.97 -28.45
CA GLN A 38 11.50 -13.04 -29.01
C GLN A 38 12.03 -14.47 -28.94
N GLY A 39 12.52 -14.99 -30.07
CA GLY A 39 13.05 -16.37 -30.17
C GLY A 39 14.35 -16.61 -29.40
N SER A 40 14.96 -15.56 -28.86
CA SER A 40 16.15 -15.63 -28.00
C SER A 40 15.97 -14.77 -26.77
N VAL A 41 16.40 -15.25 -25.61
CA VAL A 41 16.38 -14.49 -24.36
C VAL A 41 17.39 -13.35 -24.46
N PRO A 42 16.98 -12.08 -24.31
CA PRO A 42 17.90 -10.94 -24.31
C PRO A 42 18.87 -10.99 -23.14
N ALA A 43 19.96 -10.21 -23.23
CA ALA A 43 20.90 -10.08 -22.12
C ALA A 43 20.19 -9.55 -20.86
N TYR A 44 20.67 -9.97 -19.69
CA TYR A 44 20.14 -9.49 -18.42
C TYR A 44 20.33 -7.97 -18.29
N HIS A 45 19.24 -7.30 -17.94
CA HIS A 45 19.25 -5.88 -17.58
C HIS A 45 18.49 -5.70 -16.26
N PRO A 46 19.10 -5.10 -15.23
CA PRO A 46 18.40 -4.82 -13.98
C PRO A 46 17.23 -3.86 -14.23
N ILE A 47 16.11 -4.11 -13.54
CA ILE A 47 14.95 -3.21 -13.60
C ILE A 47 15.25 -2.00 -12.73
N GLU A 48 15.41 -0.86 -13.38
CA GLU A 48 15.54 0.44 -12.72
C GLU A 48 14.25 1.22 -12.92
N LEU A 49 13.65 1.66 -11.82
CA LEU A 49 12.44 2.46 -11.84
C LEU A 49 12.82 3.94 -11.78
N ASP A 50 12.63 4.65 -12.90
CA ASP A 50 12.71 6.11 -12.88
C ASP A 50 11.58 6.71 -12.03
N GLN A 51 11.75 7.97 -11.61
CA GLN A 51 10.77 8.64 -10.74
C GLN A 51 9.36 8.65 -11.35
N ALA A 52 9.24 8.89 -12.66
CA ALA A 52 7.96 8.90 -13.35
C ALA A 52 7.30 7.51 -13.35
N LEU A 53 8.09 6.43 -13.33
CA LEU A 53 7.61 5.06 -13.30
C LEU A 53 7.19 4.68 -11.88
N VAL A 54 7.93 5.11 -10.86
CA VAL A 54 7.54 4.99 -9.45
C VAL A 54 6.19 5.68 -9.20
N GLU A 55 6.03 6.91 -9.70
CA GLU A 55 4.78 7.67 -9.61
C GLU A 55 3.64 6.99 -10.36
N ALA A 56 3.88 6.54 -11.59
CA ALA A 56 2.87 5.87 -12.40
C ALA A 56 2.44 4.52 -11.83
N LEU A 57 3.34 3.83 -11.12
CA LEU A 57 3.02 2.60 -10.39
C LEU A 57 2.16 2.87 -9.15
N GLY A 58 2.00 4.13 -8.75
CA GLY A 58 1.19 4.50 -7.58
C GLY A 58 1.78 3.94 -6.30
N VAL A 59 3.11 3.86 -6.20
CA VAL A 59 3.78 3.36 -5.00
C VAL A 59 3.43 4.27 -3.83
N ASP A 60 2.65 3.75 -2.87
CA ASP A 60 2.37 4.46 -1.62
C ASP A 60 3.62 4.40 -0.73
N LEU A 61 4.45 5.45 -0.82
CA LEU A 61 5.66 5.59 -0.01
C LEU A 61 5.36 5.58 1.49
N HIS A 62 4.19 6.05 1.90
CA HIS A 62 3.77 6.01 3.29
C HIS A 62 3.50 4.56 3.73
N ALA A 63 2.86 3.76 2.88
CA ALA A 63 2.69 2.33 3.13
C ALA A 63 4.03 1.59 3.17
N GLN A 64 4.99 1.90 2.29
CA GLN A 64 6.32 1.29 2.33
C GLN A 64 7.08 1.61 3.62
N ALA A 65 7.07 2.88 4.04
CA ALA A 65 7.70 3.29 5.28
C ALA A 65 7.08 2.57 6.49
N LEU A 66 5.74 2.51 6.55
CA LEU A 66 5.04 1.85 7.63
C LEU A 66 5.31 0.33 7.64
N VAL A 67 5.35 -0.34 6.48
CA VAL A 67 5.78 -1.75 6.41
C VAL A 67 7.16 -1.94 7.02
N ALA A 68 8.13 -1.08 6.70
CA ALA A 68 9.49 -1.19 7.22
C ALA A 68 9.52 -1.02 8.75
N GLU A 69 8.80 -0.03 9.29
CA GLU A 69 8.70 0.17 10.74
C GLU A 69 8.03 -1.01 11.45
N LEU A 70 6.91 -1.50 10.92
CA LEU A 70 6.18 -2.62 11.51
C LEU A 70 6.98 -3.91 11.46
N GLN A 71 7.77 -4.15 10.42
CA GLN A 71 8.65 -5.31 10.36
C GLN A 71 9.71 -5.29 11.45
N GLN A 72 10.21 -4.10 11.82
CA GLN A 72 11.23 -3.94 12.85
C GLN A 72 10.64 -4.04 14.26
N HIS A 73 9.45 -3.48 14.49
CA HIS A 73 8.92 -3.26 15.84
C HIS A 73 7.71 -4.14 16.20
N ALA A 74 6.93 -4.59 15.21
CA ALA A 74 5.71 -5.35 15.42
C ALA A 74 5.46 -6.39 14.30
N PRO A 75 6.41 -7.29 13.99
CA PRO A 75 6.28 -8.21 12.86
C PRO A 75 5.06 -9.15 12.95
N GLN A 76 4.55 -9.38 14.15
CA GLN A 76 3.38 -10.22 14.41
C GLN A 76 2.06 -9.70 13.80
N VAL A 77 2.01 -8.44 13.36
CA VAL A 77 0.80 -7.88 12.71
C VAL A 77 0.60 -8.42 11.29
N PHE A 78 1.65 -8.99 10.68
CA PHE A 78 1.59 -9.49 9.33
C PHE A 78 1.09 -10.93 9.27
N LEU A 79 0.20 -11.18 8.32
CA LEU A 79 -0.35 -12.53 8.08
C LEU A 79 0.55 -13.38 7.18
N SER A 80 1.55 -12.77 6.54
CA SER A 80 2.41 -13.41 5.57
C SER A 80 3.85 -12.89 5.64
N ASP A 81 4.78 -13.72 5.18
CA ASP A 81 6.18 -13.35 4.97
C ASP A 81 6.46 -12.71 3.62
N CYS A 82 5.49 -12.73 2.70
CA CYS A 82 5.60 -12.09 1.40
C CYS A 82 5.55 -10.56 1.54
N HIS A 83 6.60 -9.86 1.10
CA HIS A 83 6.64 -8.40 1.14
C HIS A 83 5.46 -7.75 0.39
N GLY A 84 5.04 -8.32 -0.74
CA GLY A 84 3.90 -7.81 -1.50
C GLY A 84 2.59 -7.90 -0.73
N GLU A 85 2.35 -9.00 -0.02
CA GLU A 85 1.14 -9.18 0.80
C GLU A 85 1.17 -8.28 2.05
N ARG A 86 2.35 -8.07 2.65
CA ARG A 86 2.51 -7.10 3.75
C ARG A 86 2.22 -5.67 3.30
N LEU A 87 2.71 -5.30 2.12
CA LEU A 87 2.47 -3.98 1.54
C LEU A 87 1.00 -3.77 1.20
N ASP A 88 0.34 -4.77 0.61
CA ASP A 88 -1.10 -4.74 0.35
C ASP A 88 -1.92 -4.60 1.65
N GLN A 89 -1.62 -5.41 2.67
CA GLN A 89 -2.27 -5.35 3.98
C GLN A 89 -2.16 -3.95 4.63
N VAL A 90 -0.97 -3.35 4.62
CA VAL A 90 -0.74 -1.99 5.15
C VAL A 90 -1.41 -0.92 4.29
N SER A 91 -1.37 -1.07 2.97
CA SER A 91 -2.00 -0.11 2.04
C SER A 91 -3.51 -0.07 2.23
N GLN A 92 -4.16 -1.21 2.43
CA GLN A 92 -5.60 -1.30 2.74
C GLN A 92 -5.91 -0.64 4.09
N ALA A 93 -5.11 -0.89 5.12
CA ALA A 93 -5.31 -0.27 6.43
C ALA A 93 -5.18 1.27 6.37
N LEU A 94 -4.20 1.79 5.62
CA LEU A 94 -4.05 3.22 5.38
C LEU A 94 -5.18 3.81 4.53
N SER A 95 -5.70 3.07 3.55
CA SER A 95 -6.87 3.49 2.78
C SER A 95 -8.08 3.67 3.70
N HIS A 96 -8.34 2.69 4.58
CA HIS A 96 -9.42 2.79 5.56
C HIS A 96 -9.25 3.98 6.50
N ALA A 97 -8.02 4.30 6.93
CA ALA A 97 -7.75 5.47 7.76
C ALA A 97 -8.11 6.78 7.04
N ARG A 98 -7.74 6.90 5.75
CA ARG A 98 -8.07 8.06 4.90
C ARG A 98 -9.57 8.16 4.65
N GLU A 99 -10.22 7.05 4.34
CA GLU A 99 -11.68 6.95 4.15
C GLU A 99 -12.45 7.28 5.42
N ALA A 100 -11.86 6.99 6.59
CA ALA A 100 -12.40 7.36 7.89
C ALA A 100 -12.25 8.86 8.21
N GLY A 101 -11.58 9.64 7.34
CA GLY A 101 -11.49 11.09 7.41
C GLY A 101 -10.16 11.64 7.93
N LEU A 102 -9.17 10.80 8.21
CA LEU A 102 -7.87 11.25 8.73
C LEU A 102 -7.02 11.88 7.64
N SER A 103 -6.58 13.12 7.85
CA SER A 103 -5.76 13.85 6.88
C SER A 103 -4.25 13.72 7.14
N GLN A 104 -3.84 13.58 8.39
CA GLN A 104 -2.45 13.52 8.81
C GLN A 104 -1.86 12.10 8.69
N GLN A 105 -0.66 11.99 8.13
CA GLN A 105 0.03 10.70 7.96
C GLN A 105 0.31 10.00 9.30
N SER A 106 0.63 10.74 10.36
CA SER A 106 0.87 10.17 11.69
C SER A 106 -0.37 9.50 12.25
N ASP A 107 -1.54 10.14 12.09
CA ASP A 107 -2.81 9.59 12.59
C ASP A 107 -3.31 8.45 11.70
N GLN A 108 -3.06 8.53 10.38
CA GLN A 108 -3.31 7.41 9.46
C GLN A 108 -2.48 6.18 9.85
N ALA A 109 -1.19 6.35 10.14
CA ALA A 109 -0.31 5.27 10.58
C ALA A 109 -0.74 4.68 11.92
N PHE A 110 -1.14 5.52 12.89
CA PHE A 110 -1.66 5.06 14.17
C PHE A 110 -2.95 4.24 14.02
N HIS A 111 -3.91 4.75 13.24
CA HIS A 111 -5.15 4.05 12.93
C HIS A 111 -4.88 2.70 12.25
N ALA A 112 -3.99 2.68 11.25
CA ALA A 112 -3.60 1.46 10.55
C ALA A 112 -2.97 0.44 11.51
N LEU A 113 -2.00 0.85 12.33
CA LEU A 113 -1.38 -0.02 13.33
C LEU A 113 -2.41 -0.61 14.31
N TYR A 114 -3.26 0.24 14.88
CA TYR A 114 -4.34 -0.20 15.77
C TYR A 114 -5.22 -1.25 15.10
N SER A 115 -5.62 -0.98 13.86
CA SER A 115 -6.51 -1.86 13.10
C SER A 115 -5.88 -3.21 12.79
N LEU A 116 -4.59 -3.21 12.44
CA LEU A 116 -3.82 -4.42 12.15
C LEU A 116 -3.58 -5.27 13.41
N MET A 117 -3.35 -4.64 14.56
CA MET A 117 -3.16 -5.36 15.84
C MET A 117 -4.44 -5.97 16.37
N ASN A 118 -5.57 -5.26 16.27
CA ASN A 118 -6.83 -5.67 16.87
C ASN A 118 -7.74 -6.43 15.90
N GLY A 119 -7.40 -6.48 14.60
CA GLY A 119 -8.21 -7.09 13.56
C GLY A 119 -9.53 -6.34 13.28
N GLN A 120 -9.70 -5.14 13.82
CA GLN A 120 -10.88 -4.30 13.67
C GLN A 120 -10.48 -2.84 13.50
N SER A 121 -11.15 -2.14 12.57
CA SER A 121 -10.88 -0.72 12.33
C SER A 121 -11.17 0.13 13.57
N LEU A 122 -10.27 1.06 13.92
CA LEU A 122 -10.50 2.03 14.99
C LEU A 122 -11.73 2.91 14.71
N SER A 123 -12.11 3.10 13.45
CA SER A 123 -13.30 3.87 13.09
C SER A 123 -14.63 3.21 13.47
N LEU A 124 -14.60 1.96 13.93
CA LEU A 124 -15.76 1.28 14.52
C LEU A 124 -15.97 1.62 16.00
N HIS A 125 -15.04 2.37 16.62
CA HIS A 125 -15.19 2.81 18.00
C HIS A 125 -16.44 3.71 18.14
N PRO A 126 -17.28 3.53 19.18
CA PRO A 126 -18.49 4.33 19.38
C PRO A 126 -18.24 5.84 19.38
N ASP A 127 -17.12 6.27 19.95
CA ASP A 127 -16.72 7.68 20.04
C ASP A 127 -15.91 8.18 18.84
N TRP A 128 -15.78 7.38 17.77
CA TRP A 128 -15.03 7.77 16.57
C TRP A 128 -15.38 9.17 16.04
N PRO A 129 -16.66 9.57 15.92
CA PRO A 129 -16.98 10.92 15.43
C PRO A 129 -16.40 12.04 16.30
N LEU A 130 -16.36 11.84 17.62
CA LEU A 130 -15.79 12.81 18.56
C LEU A 130 -14.26 12.81 18.48
N MET A 131 -13.64 11.64 18.40
CA MET A 131 -12.19 11.52 18.24
C MET A 131 -11.74 12.20 16.95
N LEU A 132 -12.42 11.93 15.82
CA LEU A 132 -12.11 12.53 14.54
C LEU A 132 -12.25 14.06 14.58
N GLN A 133 -13.26 14.58 15.28
CA GLN A 133 -13.42 16.02 15.48
C GLN A 133 -12.24 16.64 16.23
N CYS A 134 -11.81 16.03 17.35
CA CYS A 134 -10.65 16.52 18.10
C CYS A 134 -9.36 16.46 17.28
N VAL A 135 -9.18 15.42 16.46
CA VAL A 135 -8.00 15.27 15.61
C VAL A 135 -7.99 16.31 14.49
N GLU A 136 -9.05 16.38 13.70
CA GLU A 136 -9.07 17.18 12.47
C GLU A 136 -9.35 18.66 12.70
N HIS A 137 -10.05 19.03 13.78
CA HIS A 137 -10.36 20.45 14.07
C HIS A 137 -9.55 21.03 15.23
N GLU A 138 -9.18 20.23 16.23
CA GLU A 138 -8.47 20.71 17.42
C GLU A 138 -6.97 20.38 17.38
N GLY A 139 -6.54 19.58 16.39
CA GLY A 139 -5.13 19.21 16.19
C GLY A 139 -4.60 18.24 17.25
N LEU A 140 -5.48 17.54 17.96
CA LEU A 140 -5.11 16.52 18.93
C LEU A 140 -4.59 15.29 18.19
N ALA A 141 -3.48 14.69 18.65
CA ALA A 141 -3.03 13.41 18.08
C ALA A 141 -4.07 12.31 18.35
N LEU A 142 -4.32 11.44 17.38
CA LEU A 142 -5.34 10.38 17.49
C LEU A 142 -5.09 9.44 18.67
N ALA A 143 -3.84 9.16 18.99
CA ALA A 143 -3.46 8.37 20.16
C ALA A 143 -3.93 9.01 21.47
N ASN A 144 -3.85 10.33 21.58
CA ASN A 144 -4.31 11.05 22.77
C ASN A 144 -5.84 11.11 22.82
N ALA A 145 -6.49 11.33 21.67
CA ALA A 145 -7.95 11.33 21.57
C ALA A 145 -8.56 9.98 22.00
N LEU A 146 -7.89 8.87 21.69
CA LEU A 146 -8.28 7.54 22.16
C LEU A 146 -8.06 7.37 23.67
N ALA A 147 -6.87 7.72 24.17
CA ALA A 147 -6.53 7.58 25.59
C ALA A 147 -7.49 8.36 26.50
N GLU A 148 -7.85 9.59 26.13
CA GLU A 148 -8.81 10.40 26.88
C GLU A 148 -10.22 9.78 26.96
N ARG A 149 -10.60 8.94 25.99
CA ARG A 149 -11.91 8.27 25.98
C ARG A 149 -11.88 6.98 26.76
N ASP A 150 -10.79 6.22 26.67
CA ASP A 150 -10.58 5.02 27.49
C ASP A 150 -10.53 5.34 29.00
N GLU A 151 -10.07 6.53 29.39
CA GLU A 151 -10.06 6.98 30.79
C GLU A 151 -11.42 7.47 31.31
N GLN A 152 -12.38 7.74 30.41
CA GLN A 152 -13.70 8.30 30.74
C GLN A 152 -14.82 7.24 30.79
N GLY A 153 -14.54 6.00 30.38
CA GLY A 153 -15.45 4.84 30.41
C GLY A 153 -15.19 3.89 31.58
#